data_AF-A0A2C9VFS5-F1
#
_entry.id   AF-A0A2C9VFS5-F1
#
_cell.length_a   1.000
_cell.length_b   1.000
_cell.length_c   1.000
_cell.angle_alpha   90.00
_cell.angle_beta   90.00
_cell.angle_gamma   90.00
#
_symmetry.space_group_name_H-M   'P 1'
#
loop_
_entity.id
_entity.type
_entity.pdbx_description
1 polymer ?
#
loop_
_entity_poly.entity_id
_entity_poly.type
_entity_poly.pdbx_seq_one_letter_code
_entity_poly.pdbx_strand_id
1 'polypeptide(L)'
;MEMKREVSGSCIDSLLAEMVSSYCNRFDTNKPELAGRRIEAIGYQVGHQLAERYTKERPRFSEHLEAIKFVCKDFWYEVFKKQIDNLKTNHRGTFVLQDNKFPWLARMSVDDNVDLSQDPSAMAENKATQMSMHLYFPCGIIRGALSNLGIPCAVSADISDLPACSFVVRIKA
;
A
#
# COMPACT_ATOMS: atom_id res chain seq x y z
N MET A 1 -30.22 -4.01 -11.83
CA MET A 1 -29.67 -3.56 -10.54
C MET A 1 -28.53 -4.52 -10.21
N GLU A 2 -27.28 -4.08 -10.32
CA GLU A 2 -26.14 -4.96 -10.05
C GLU A 2 -26.07 -5.20 -8.53
N MET A 3 -26.24 -6.45 -8.11
CA MET A 3 -26.27 -6.81 -6.69
C MET A 3 -24.85 -6.68 -6.13
N LYS A 4 -24.59 -5.61 -5.36
CA LYS A 4 -23.31 -5.43 -4.68
C LYS A 4 -23.21 -6.46 -3.55
N ARG A 5 -22.19 -7.31 -3.63
CA ARG A 5 -21.85 -8.23 -2.55
C ARG A 5 -21.09 -7.46 -1.48
N GLU A 6 -21.47 -7.65 -0.23
CA GLU A 6 -20.79 -7.04 0.91
C GLU A 6 -20.02 -8.11 1.68
N VAL A 7 -18.82 -7.75 2.14
CA VAL A 7 -17.95 -8.58 2.98
C VAL A 7 -17.45 -7.71 4.12
N SER A 8 -17.30 -8.29 5.31
CA SER A 8 -16.74 -7.57 6.45
C SER A 8 -15.32 -7.09 6.15
N GLY A 9 -14.99 -5.85 6.53
CA GLY A 9 -13.63 -5.31 6.43
C GLY A 9 -12.60 -6.17 7.16
N SER A 10 -12.99 -6.83 8.25
CA SER A 10 -12.09 -7.75 8.99
C SER A 10 -11.57 -8.90 8.14
N CYS A 11 -12.30 -9.34 7.11
CA CYS A 11 -11.84 -10.40 6.22
C CYS A 11 -10.59 -9.97 5.43
N ILE A 12 -10.55 -8.73 4.95
CA ILE A 12 -9.37 -8.24 4.22
C ILE A 12 -8.20 -8.00 5.18
N ASP A 13 -8.46 -7.53 6.41
CA ASP A 13 -7.40 -7.32 7.39
C ASP A 13 -6.71 -8.61 7.79
N SER A 14 -7.50 -9.64 8.12
CA SER A 14 -6.96 -10.96 8.48
C SER A 14 -6.21 -11.59 7.32
N LEU A 15 -6.70 -11.43 6.09
CA LEU A 15 -6.01 -11.92 4.89
C LEU A 15 -4.65 -11.23 4.71
N LEU A 16 -4.59 -9.91 4.86
CA LEU A 16 -3.35 -9.14 4.69
C LEU A 16 -2.36 -9.43 5.82
N ALA A 17 -2.84 -9.52 7.06
CA ALA A 17 -2.00 -9.88 8.21
C ALA A 17 -1.40 -11.29 8.04
N GLU A 18 -2.22 -12.26 7.63
CA GLU A 18 -1.74 -13.62 7.40
C GLU A 18 -0.80 -13.71 6.19
N MET A 19 -1.05 -12.95 5.12
CA MET A 19 -0.13 -12.87 3.98
C MET A 19 1.25 -12.38 4.42
N VAL A 20 1.32 -11.29 5.18
CA VAL A 20 2.59 -10.76 5.70
C VAL A 20 3.26 -11.78 6.61
N SER A 21 2.53 -12.36 7.57
CA SER A 21 3.04 -13.38 8.49
C SER A 21 3.60 -14.60 7.74
N SER A 22 2.86 -15.13 6.77
CA SER A 22 3.28 -16.28 5.97
C SER A 22 4.56 -16.01 5.18
N TYR A 23 4.71 -14.84 4.55
CA TYR A 23 5.95 -14.52 3.84
C TYR A 23 7.12 -14.29 4.79
N CYS A 24 6.91 -13.54 5.88
CA CYS A 24 8.00 -13.19 6.80
C CYS A 24 8.47 -14.37 7.65
N ASN A 25 7.55 -15.24 8.09
CA ASN A 25 7.85 -16.27 9.08
C ASN A 25 8.01 -17.66 8.46
N ARG A 26 7.35 -17.95 7.33
CA ARG A 26 7.30 -19.30 6.74
C ARG A 26 8.05 -19.43 5.42
N PHE A 27 7.87 -18.51 4.48
CA PHE A 27 8.42 -18.65 3.12
C PHE A 27 9.80 -18.02 2.95
N ASP A 28 10.01 -16.81 3.47
CA ASP A 28 11.20 -16.01 3.28
C ASP A 28 11.80 -15.58 4.63
N THR A 29 11.85 -16.53 5.57
CA THR A 29 12.43 -16.33 6.91
C THR A 29 13.83 -15.73 6.80
N ASN A 30 14.10 -14.67 7.57
CA ASN A 30 15.34 -13.89 7.55
C ASN A 30 15.68 -13.21 6.20
N LYS A 31 14.71 -13.08 5.28
CA LYS A 31 14.88 -12.41 3.98
C LYS A 31 13.81 -11.32 3.76
N PRO A 32 13.81 -10.26 4.59
CA PRO A 32 12.72 -9.29 4.60
C PRO A 32 12.53 -8.57 3.26
N GLU A 33 13.61 -8.22 2.56
CA GLU A 33 13.52 -7.59 1.24
C GLU A 33 12.84 -8.48 0.20
N LEU A 34 13.10 -9.79 0.22
CA LEU A 34 12.50 -10.75 -0.70
C LEU A 34 11.01 -10.93 -0.40
N ALA A 35 10.66 -11.07 0.88
CA ALA A 35 9.27 -11.12 1.35
C ALA A 35 8.50 -9.88 0.87
N GLY A 36 9.04 -8.69 1.12
CA GLY A 36 8.45 -7.42 0.69
C GLY A 36 8.23 -7.35 -0.82
N ARG A 37 9.23 -7.73 -1.64
CA ARG A 37 9.10 -7.76 -3.11
C ARG A 37 8.01 -8.73 -3.59
N ARG A 38 7.84 -9.89 -2.94
CA ARG A 38 6.78 -10.84 -3.30
C ARG A 38 5.40 -10.33 -2.94
N ILE A 39 5.26 -9.74 -1.75
CA ILE A 39 4.01 -9.11 -1.29
C ILE A 39 3.64 -7.94 -2.23
N GLU A 40 4.61 -7.12 -2.60
CA GLU A 40 4.44 -6.03 -3.56
C GLU A 40 4.01 -6.53 -4.94
N ALA A 41 4.59 -7.63 -5.42
CA ALA A 41 4.20 -8.22 -6.71
C ALA A 41 2.73 -8.69 -6.72
N ILE A 42 2.21 -9.21 -5.60
CA ILE A 42 0.79 -9.54 -5.46
C ILE A 42 -0.05 -8.25 -5.54
N GLY A 43 0.35 -7.23 -4.79
CA GLY A 43 -0.30 -5.92 -4.82
C GLY A 43 -0.32 -5.32 -6.23
N TYR A 44 0.77 -5.46 -6.98
CA TYR A 44 0.88 -5.00 -8.36
C TYR A 44 -0.16 -5.65 -9.28
N GLN A 45 -0.31 -6.98 -9.21
CA GLN A 45 -1.31 -7.67 -10.02
C GLN A 45 -2.73 -7.24 -9.67
N VAL A 46 -3.02 -7.03 -8.38
CA VAL A 46 -4.32 -6.54 -7.92
C VAL A 46 -4.58 -5.11 -8.42
N GLY A 47 -3.62 -4.20 -8.22
CA GLY A 47 -3.72 -2.81 -8.65
C GLY A 47 -3.92 -2.66 -10.15
N HIS A 48 -3.21 -3.49 -10.94
CA HIS A 48 -3.32 -3.49 -12.40
C HIS A 48 -4.74 -3.85 -12.87
N GLN A 49 -5.31 -4.94 -12.34
CA GLN A 49 -6.66 -5.40 -12.68
C GLN A 49 -7.75 -4.44 -12.18
N LEU A 50 -7.58 -3.87 -11.00
CA LEU A 50 -8.51 -2.88 -10.46
C LEU A 50 -8.52 -1.60 -11.29
N ALA A 51 -7.36 -1.13 -11.74
CA ALA A 51 -7.29 0.05 -12.60
C ALA A 51 -8.05 -0.19 -13.91
N GLU A 52 -7.82 -1.32 -14.59
CA GLU A 52 -8.56 -1.69 -15.79
C GLU A 52 -10.08 -1.65 -15.56
N ARG A 53 -10.55 -2.26 -14.46
CA ARG A 53 -11.97 -2.26 -14.09
C ARG A 53 -12.51 -0.84 -13.87
N TYR A 54 -11.79 -0.01 -13.13
CA TYR A 54 -12.26 1.31 -12.75
C TYR A 54 -12.09 2.35 -13.84
N THR A 55 -11.25 2.13 -14.85
CA THR A 55 -11.06 3.07 -15.96
C THR A 55 -11.75 2.66 -17.24
N LYS A 56 -12.48 1.54 -17.26
CA LYS A 56 -13.16 0.99 -18.44
C LYS A 56 -13.95 2.03 -19.25
N GLU A 57 -14.74 2.86 -18.57
CA GLU A 57 -15.62 3.86 -19.19
C GLU A 57 -15.04 5.29 -19.15
N ARG A 58 -13.76 5.43 -18.75
CA ARG A 58 -13.09 6.72 -18.63
C ARG A 58 -12.27 7.03 -19.88
N PRO A 59 -12.24 8.30 -20.35
CA PRO A 59 -11.24 8.74 -21.32
C PRO A 59 -9.82 8.47 -20.81
N ARG A 60 -8.88 8.27 -21.75
CA ARG A 60 -7.46 8.11 -21.41
C ARG A 60 -6.93 9.38 -20.73
N PHE A 61 -6.08 9.20 -19.73
CA PHE A 61 -5.38 10.32 -19.10
C PHE A 61 -4.37 10.93 -20.06
N SER A 62 -4.31 12.25 -20.08
CA SER A 62 -3.38 12.99 -20.95
C SER A 62 -2.09 13.34 -20.23
N GLU A 63 -2.15 13.52 -18.91
CA GLU A 63 -1.00 13.87 -18.08
C GLU A 63 -0.85 12.95 -16.88
N HIS A 64 0.40 12.75 -16.45
CA HIS A 64 0.73 11.99 -15.25
C HIS A 64 0.01 12.49 -14.00
N LEU A 65 -0.15 13.82 -13.86
CA LEU A 65 -0.82 14.43 -12.71
C LEU A 65 -2.32 14.07 -12.67
N GLU A 66 -2.98 13.94 -13.82
CA GLU A 66 -4.39 13.54 -13.88
C GLU A 66 -4.58 12.10 -13.41
N ALA A 67 -3.74 11.19 -13.90
CA ALA A 67 -3.76 9.79 -13.47
C ALA A 67 -3.46 9.65 -11.96
N ILE A 68 -2.52 10.44 -11.43
CA ILE A 68 -2.21 10.42 -9.99
C ILE A 68 -3.38 11.00 -9.17
N LYS A 69 -4.05 12.05 -9.65
CA LYS A 69 -5.27 12.57 -9.01
C LYS A 69 -6.39 11.52 -9.00
N PHE A 70 -6.55 10.76 -10.09
CA PHE A 70 -7.46 9.62 -10.14
C PHE A 70 -7.09 8.55 -9.10
N VAL A 71 -5.80 8.21 -8.97
CA VAL A 71 -5.33 7.27 -7.95
C VAL A 71 -5.68 7.77 -6.55
N CYS A 72 -5.40 9.04 -6.23
CA CYS A 72 -5.66 9.65 -4.93
C CYS A 72 -7.14 9.76 -4.56
N LYS A 73 -8.02 9.89 -5.56
CA LYS A 73 -9.45 10.18 -5.35
C LYS A 73 -10.28 8.95 -5.63
N ASP A 74 -10.61 8.69 -6.89
CA ASP A 74 -11.55 7.68 -7.31
C ASP A 74 -11.06 6.27 -6.98
N PHE A 75 -9.81 5.96 -7.33
CA PHE A 75 -9.26 4.62 -7.11
C PHE A 75 -9.11 4.33 -5.61
N TRP A 76 -8.53 5.26 -4.84
CA TRP A 76 -8.40 5.10 -3.39
C TRP A 76 -9.76 4.98 -2.71
N TYR A 77 -10.76 5.75 -3.16
CA TYR A 77 -12.12 5.65 -2.66
C TYR A 77 -12.74 4.28 -2.95
N GLU A 78 -12.52 3.72 -4.14
CA GLU A 78 -13.05 2.40 -4.45
C GLU A 78 -12.44 1.30 -3.57
N VAL A 79 -11.14 1.37 -3.28
CA VAL A 79 -10.41 0.38 -2.47
C VAL A 79 -10.65 0.56 -0.97
N PHE A 80 -10.60 1.80 -0.46
CA PHE A 80 -10.56 2.10 0.99
C PHE A 80 -11.77 2.88 1.50
N LYS A 81 -12.71 3.26 0.62
CA LYS A 81 -13.87 4.12 0.95
C LYS A 81 -13.49 5.48 1.55
N LYS A 82 -12.27 5.95 1.25
CA LYS A 82 -11.75 7.28 1.56
C LYS A 82 -10.79 7.75 0.46
N GLN A 83 -10.47 9.04 0.44
CA GLN A 83 -9.46 9.61 -0.46
C GLN A 83 -8.12 9.76 0.27
N ILE A 84 -7.03 9.89 -0.49
CA ILE A 84 -5.73 10.33 0.03
C ILE A 84 -5.88 11.75 0.61
N ASP A 85 -5.30 11.96 1.78
CA ASP A 85 -5.47 13.21 2.54
C ASP A 85 -4.62 14.35 1.96
N ASN A 86 -3.42 14.06 1.47
CA ASN A 86 -2.54 15.07 0.86
C ASN A 86 -1.77 14.52 -0.33
N LEU A 87 -1.69 15.31 -1.40
CA LEU A 87 -0.86 15.04 -2.58
C LEU A 87 0.16 16.17 -2.74
N LYS A 88 1.44 15.85 -2.61
CA LYS A 88 2.55 16.76 -2.89
C LYS A 88 3.29 16.30 -4.15
N THR A 89 3.88 17.21 -4.89
CA THR A 89 4.74 16.91 -6.04
C THR A 89 5.91 17.88 -6.12
N ASN A 90 7.03 17.43 -6.64
CA ASN A 90 8.16 18.30 -7.00
C ASN A 90 8.10 18.77 -8.45
N HIS A 91 7.02 18.49 -9.19
CA HIS A 91 6.87 18.76 -10.63
C HIS A 91 7.95 18.14 -11.52
N ARG A 92 8.77 17.23 -10.98
CA ARG A 92 9.88 16.53 -11.66
C ARG A 92 9.70 15.01 -11.54
N GLY A 93 8.46 14.55 -11.65
CA GLY A 93 8.11 13.12 -11.65
C GLY A 93 8.10 12.45 -10.28
N THR A 94 8.21 13.18 -9.16
CA THR A 94 8.03 12.62 -7.81
C THR A 94 6.74 13.15 -7.17
N PHE A 95 5.98 12.25 -6.57
CA PHE A 95 4.72 12.54 -5.89
C PHE A 95 4.72 11.86 -4.51
N VAL A 96 4.12 12.52 -3.53
CA VAL A 96 3.96 12.00 -2.18
C VAL A 96 2.47 12.01 -1.85
N LEU A 97 1.93 10.82 -1.60
CA LEU A 97 0.53 10.58 -1.26
C LEU A 97 0.47 10.25 0.23
N GLN A 98 -0.10 11.15 1.02
CA GLN A 98 -0.20 10.99 2.47
C GLN A 98 -1.60 10.51 2.84
N ASP A 99 -1.68 9.39 3.56
CA ASP A 99 -2.90 8.88 4.17
C ASP A 99 -2.74 8.97 5.70
N ASN A 100 -3.55 9.80 6.35
CA ASN A 100 -3.47 10.07 7.78
C ASN A 100 -4.12 8.98 8.64
N LYS A 101 -4.98 8.16 8.04
CA LYS A 101 -5.77 7.14 8.73
C LYS A 101 -5.84 5.89 7.87
N PHE A 102 -4.68 5.29 7.63
CA PHE A 102 -4.58 4.19 6.69
C PHE A 102 -5.24 2.93 7.30
N PRO A 103 -6.32 2.39 6.71
CA PRO A 103 -7.17 1.39 7.38
C PRO A 103 -6.44 0.12 7.80
N TRP A 104 -5.46 -0.33 6.99
CA TRP A 104 -4.73 -1.57 7.25
C TRP A 104 -3.62 -1.42 8.29
N LEU A 105 -3.23 -0.18 8.65
CA LEU A 105 -2.37 0.10 9.81
C LEU A 105 -3.19 0.41 11.07
N ALA A 106 -4.41 0.93 10.94
CA ALA A 106 -5.24 1.36 12.06
C ALA A 106 -5.61 0.25 13.07
N ARG A 107 -5.57 -1.01 12.64
CA ARG A 107 -5.88 -2.18 13.49
C ARG A 107 -4.64 -2.93 13.98
N MET A 108 -3.44 -2.45 13.66
CA MET A 108 -2.22 -3.04 14.17
C MET A 108 -2.01 -2.56 15.61
N SER A 109 -2.29 -3.41 16.59
CA SER A 109 -1.93 -3.15 17.97
C SER A 109 -0.42 -3.29 18.13
N VAL A 110 0.18 -2.25 18.71
CA VAL A 110 1.52 -2.31 19.27
C VAL A 110 1.40 -3.19 20.51
N ASP A 111 1.68 -4.48 20.39
CA ASP A 111 1.77 -5.35 21.57
C ASP A 111 3.04 -4.93 22.33
N ASP A 112 2.87 -4.42 23.56
CA ASP A 112 3.96 -4.03 24.45
C ASP A 112 4.50 -5.24 25.25
N ASN A 113 3.87 -6.41 25.12
CA ASN A 113 4.17 -7.61 25.92
C ASN A 113 5.07 -8.63 25.22
N VAL A 114 6.01 -8.19 24.39
CA VAL A 114 7.05 -9.08 23.83
C VAL A 114 8.27 -9.04 24.76
N ASP A 115 8.60 -10.21 25.32
CA ASP A 115 9.68 -10.51 26.27
C ASP A 115 10.70 -9.39 26.55
N LEU A 116 10.74 -8.92 27.81
CA LEU A 116 11.73 -8.00 28.40
C LEU A 116 13.19 -8.53 28.40
N SER A 117 13.49 -9.58 27.64
CA SER A 117 14.79 -10.25 27.59
C SER A 117 15.68 -9.82 26.42
N GLN A 118 15.20 -8.98 25.50
CA GLN A 118 15.97 -8.46 24.36
C GLN A 118 16.25 -6.95 24.47
N ASP A 119 17.39 -6.55 23.88
CA ASP A 119 17.82 -5.15 23.79
C ASP A 119 16.70 -4.27 23.20
N PRO A 120 16.27 -3.20 23.91
CA PRO A 120 15.19 -2.31 23.47
C PRO A 120 15.40 -1.74 22.06
N SER A 121 16.66 -1.54 21.64
CA SER A 121 17.01 -1.01 20.32
C SER A 121 16.73 -2.02 19.20
N ALA A 122 17.14 -3.27 19.38
CA ALA A 122 16.90 -4.36 18.42
C ALA A 122 15.41 -4.72 18.31
N MET A 123 14.65 -4.59 19.41
CA MET A 123 13.22 -4.84 19.41
C MET A 123 12.45 -3.75 18.64
N ALA A 124 12.84 -2.48 18.77
CA ALA A 124 12.26 -1.37 18.03
C ALA A 124 12.52 -1.50 16.51
N GLU A 125 13.74 -1.88 16.11
CA GLU A 125 14.10 -2.10 14.70
C GLU A 125 13.33 -3.27 14.07
N ASN A 126 13.18 -4.39 14.80
CA ASN A 126 12.38 -5.53 14.33
C ASN A 126 10.90 -5.18 14.17
N LYS A 127 10.34 -4.39 15.10
CA LYS A 127 8.94 -3.95 15.04
C LYS A 127 8.69 -2.99 13.89
N ALA A 128 9.56 -2.01 13.69
CA ALA A 128 9.50 -1.09 12.55
C ALA A 128 9.60 -1.84 11.21
N THR A 129 10.51 -2.82 11.13
CA THR A 129 10.68 -3.67 9.95
C THR A 129 9.41 -4.47 9.66
N GLN A 130 8.83 -5.12 10.68
CA GLN A 130 7.57 -5.88 10.54
C GLN A 130 6.41 -4.97 10.11
N MET A 131 6.27 -3.79 10.70
CA MET A 131 5.22 -2.84 10.33
C MET A 131 5.37 -2.35 8.89
N SER A 132 6.61 -2.10 8.43
CA SER A 132 6.88 -1.70 7.05
C SER A 132 6.46 -2.77 6.03
N MET A 133 6.40 -4.05 6.42
CA MET A 133 5.95 -5.14 5.55
C MET A 133 4.51 -4.96 5.08
N HIS A 134 3.66 -4.38 5.93
CA HIS A 134 2.26 -4.14 5.60
C HIS A 134 2.06 -3.06 4.54
N LEU A 135 3.09 -2.26 4.25
CA LEU A 135 3.05 -1.22 3.21
C LEU A 135 3.46 -1.72 1.82
N TYR A 136 4.12 -2.87 1.70
CA TYR A 136 4.53 -3.41 0.39
C TYR A 136 3.33 -3.74 -0.51
N PHE A 137 2.27 -4.32 0.06
CA PHE A 137 1.07 -4.65 -0.72
C PHE A 137 0.36 -3.40 -1.26
N PRO A 138 0.08 -2.36 -0.45
CA PRO A 138 -0.37 -1.05 -0.95
C PRO A 138 0.55 -0.39 -1.97
N CYS A 139 1.88 -0.44 -1.78
CA CYS A 139 2.84 0.05 -2.78
C CYS A 139 2.66 -0.65 -4.12
N GLY A 140 2.48 -1.97 -4.08
CA GLY A 140 2.15 -2.78 -5.25
C GLY A 140 0.86 -2.33 -5.91
N ILE A 141 -0.21 -2.13 -5.14
CA ILE A 141 -1.50 -1.66 -5.68
C ILE A 141 -1.33 -0.35 -6.45
N ILE A 142 -0.63 0.63 -5.87
CA ILE A 142 -0.39 1.93 -6.52
C ILE A 142 0.44 1.75 -7.79
N ARG A 143 1.53 0.98 -7.72
CA ARG A 143 2.41 0.73 -8.88
C ARG A 143 1.68 0.00 -10.01
N GLY A 144 0.87 -1.01 -9.66
CA GLY A 144 0.07 -1.78 -10.59
C GLY A 144 -0.96 -0.91 -11.32
N ALA A 145 -1.67 -0.08 -10.55
CA ALA A 145 -2.65 0.84 -11.10
C ALA A 145 -2.01 1.83 -12.07
N LEU A 146 -0.94 2.53 -11.64
CA LEU A 146 -0.25 3.49 -12.50
C LEU A 146 0.38 2.84 -13.74
N SER A 147 0.91 1.62 -13.61
CA SER A 147 1.44 0.89 -14.77
C SER A 147 0.36 0.51 -15.77
N ASN A 148 -0.86 0.18 -15.32
CA ASN A 148 -2.01 -0.07 -16.21
C ASN A 148 -2.43 1.21 -16.95
N LEU A 149 -2.30 2.37 -16.29
CA LEU A 149 -2.53 3.68 -16.88
C LEU A 149 -1.38 4.17 -17.79
N GLY A 150 -0.39 3.33 -18.08
CA GLY A 150 0.74 3.66 -18.95
C GLY A 150 1.82 4.52 -18.27
N ILE A 151 1.88 4.52 -16.94
CA ILE A 151 2.85 5.30 -16.15
C ILE A 151 3.77 4.34 -15.38
N PRO A 152 4.91 3.92 -15.96
CA PRO A 152 5.90 3.14 -15.24
C PRO A 152 6.46 3.95 -14.07
N CYS A 153 6.37 3.40 -12.86
CA CYS A 153 6.87 4.07 -11.66
C CYS A 153 7.52 3.10 -10.68
N ALA A 154 8.26 3.66 -9.73
CA ALA A 154 8.62 3.01 -8.48
C ALA A 154 7.77 3.60 -7.35
N VAL A 155 7.40 2.78 -6.38
CA VAL A 155 6.63 3.21 -5.21
C VAL A 155 7.35 2.68 -3.96
N SER A 156 7.63 3.58 -3.02
CA SER A 156 8.09 3.26 -1.67
C SER A 156 7.13 3.86 -0.66
N ALA A 157 7.16 3.40 0.58
CA ALA A 157 6.32 3.97 1.61
C ALA A 157 6.96 3.89 2.99
N ASP A 158 6.58 4.84 3.82
CA ASP A 158 7.05 4.99 5.19
C ASP A 158 5.87 5.28 6.12
N ILE A 159 5.97 4.82 7.36
CA ILE A 159 5.01 5.13 8.42
C ILE A 159 5.45 6.45 9.06
N SER A 160 4.56 7.44 9.05
CA SER A 160 4.85 8.75 9.63
C SER A 160 4.58 8.78 11.12
N ASP A 161 3.34 8.44 11.50
CA ASP A 161 2.87 8.35 12.88
C ASP A 161 1.63 7.46 12.84
N LEU A 162 1.57 6.35 13.58
CA LEU A 162 0.47 5.41 13.42
C LEU A 162 -0.89 6.08 13.66
N PRO A 163 -1.90 5.90 12.78
CA PRO A 163 -1.94 5.01 11.61
C PRO A 163 -1.66 5.70 10.26
N ALA A 164 -1.00 6.85 10.27
CA ALA A 164 -0.60 7.61 9.09
C ALA A 164 0.62 7.03 8.37
N CYS A 165 0.56 7.01 7.04
CA CYS A 165 1.66 6.62 6.17
C CYS A 165 1.75 7.52 4.94
N SER A 166 2.92 7.50 4.29
CA SER A 166 3.16 8.23 3.04
C SER A 166 3.68 7.29 1.97
N PHE A 167 3.09 7.36 0.77
CA PHE A 167 3.56 6.66 -0.42
C PHE A 167 4.31 7.63 -1.33
N VAL A 168 5.57 7.33 -1.64
CA VAL A 168 6.40 8.10 -2.57
C VAL A 168 6.39 7.41 -3.92
N VAL A 169 5.78 8.06 -4.90
CA VAL A 169 5.72 7.61 -6.29
C VAL A 169 6.78 8.34 -7.10
N ARG A 170 7.66 7.60 -7.77
CA ARG A 170 8.68 8.14 -8.67
C ARG A 170 8.44 7.60 -10.07
N ILE A 171 8.06 8.48 -11.00
CA ILE A 171 7.86 8.14 -12.41
C ILE A 171 9.22 7.81 -13.01
N LYS A 172 9.29 6.71 -13.77
CA LYS A 172 10.48 6.33 -14.53
C LYS A 172 10.49 7.16 -15.82
N ALA A 173 11.64 7.78 -16.10
CA ALA A 173 11.88 8.45 -17.37
C ALA A 173 11.99 7.44 -18.51
#